data_AF-A0A2G5VA13-F1
#
_entry.id   AF-A0A2G5VA13-F1
#
_cell.length_a   1.000
_cell.length_b   1.000
_cell.length_c   1.000
_cell.angle_alpha   90.00
_cell.angle_beta   90.00
_cell.angle_gamma   90.00
#
_symmetry.space_group_name_H-M   'P 1'
#
loop_
_entity.id
_entity.type
_entity.pdbx_description
1 polymer ?
#
loop_
_entity_poly.entity_id
_entity_poly.type
_entity_poly.pdbx_seq_one_letter_code
_entity_poly.pdbx_strand_id
1 'polypeptide(L)'
;MRTELIAATEEIKKHQKHSLQELESKIEDVKKENKKNLDEISEKLQSIENSEKSDNTTSFFPISEKIFKLKHVFKTVNEFQENVFNVGGEEDHYNVKWCISAKRSNGHLGLFVRCEPIAPADKWSIRTKFECKIVGIKQHYITRAWETCYRTSGGLGFHKFIDWESMKRWYLLNGDLTVEVNAEIVEEAGLRKKKIRKFDGSQKDVSDVILVVRDTKFYVLKTFLASQSSVFKALLFGKFSESEQSEVTLNGIDPHDFHYFLEVLYGESAIDESNIENIVVLADMYDAPTAMRRCEEFLLKESKKALEKKLEIATRHHLEDLKKKCMNEITTTVVQKKAKVTKKNPLRKLLCLS
;
A
#
# COMPACT_ATOMS: atom_id res chain seq x y z
N MET A 1 -36.02 -24.37 -52.23
CA MET A 1 -36.11 -23.54 -50.99
C MET A 1 -36.07 -24.34 -49.69
N ARG A 2 -37.10 -25.12 -49.27
CA ARG A 2 -37.06 -25.80 -47.95
C ARG A 2 -35.97 -26.88 -47.84
N THR A 3 -35.76 -27.67 -48.88
CA THR A 3 -34.78 -28.77 -48.89
C THR A 3 -33.33 -28.27 -48.93
N GLU A 4 -33.07 -27.18 -49.65
CA GLU A 4 -31.74 -26.53 -49.72
C GLU A 4 -31.36 -25.87 -48.39
N LEU A 5 -32.33 -25.30 -47.68
CA LEU A 5 -32.10 -24.70 -46.36
C LEU A 5 -31.75 -25.77 -45.30
N ILE A 6 -32.34 -26.95 -45.40
CA ILE A 6 -32.04 -28.10 -44.52
C ILE A 6 -30.63 -28.62 -44.80
N ALA A 7 -30.26 -28.80 -46.07
CA ALA A 7 -28.91 -29.25 -46.44
C ALA A 7 -27.83 -28.26 -45.96
N ALA A 8 -28.04 -26.95 -46.14
CA ALA A 8 -27.11 -25.93 -45.67
C ALA A 8 -26.98 -25.89 -44.14
N THR A 9 -28.07 -26.13 -43.39
CA THR A 9 -28.01 -26.18 -41.92
C THR A 9 -27.34 -27.46 -41.39
N GLU A 10 -27.46 -28.58 -42.09
CA GLU A 10 -26.73 -29.81 -41.76
C GLU A 10 -25.23 -29.67 -42.01
N GLU A 11 -24.81 -29.01 -43.10
CA GLU A 11 -23.41 -28.71 -43.37
C GLU A 11 -22.80 -27.78 -42.32
N ILE A 12 -23.51 -26.73 -41.92
CA ILE A 12 -23.07 -25.82 -40.86
C ILE A 12 -22.90 -26.57 -39.53
N LYS A 13 -23.85 -27.42 -39.16
CA LYS A 13 -23.74 -28.24 -37.93
C LYS A 13 -22.56 -29.20 -37.99
N LYS A 14 -22.30 -29.82 -39.14
CA LYS A 14 -21.16 -30.72 -39.34
C LYS A 14 -19.84 -29.96 -39.21
N HIS A 15 -19.75 -28.78 -39.81
CA HIS A 15 -18.56 -27.92 -39.71
C HIS A 15 -18.32 -27.45 -38.27
N GLN A 16 -19.37 -26.98 -37.58
CA GLN A 16 -19.27 -26.57 -36.17
C GLN A 16 -18.82 -27.71 -35.25
N LYS A 17 -19.33 -28.93 -35.47
CA LYS A 17 -18.93 -30.11 -34.70
C LYS A 17 -17.46 -30.45 -34.91
N HIS A 18 -16.97 -30.37 -36.15
CA HIS A 18 -15.56 -30.59 -36.46
C HIS A 18 -14.66 -29.54 -35.79
N SER A 19 -15.02 -28.26 -35.89
CA SER A 19 -14.26 -27.17 -35.26
C SER A 19 -14.24 -27.28 -33.73
N LEU A 20 -15.33 -27.75 -33.11
CA LEU A 20 -15.38 -28.03 -31.67
C LEU A 20 -14.42 -29.16 -31.26
N GLN A 21 -14.38 -30.27 -32.02
CA GLN A 21 -13.46 -31.37 -31.75
C GLN A 21 -12.00 -30.96 -31.90
N GLU A 22 -11.68 -30.10 -32.88
CA GLU A 22 -10.33 -29.58 -33.06
C GLU A 22 -9.91 -28.64 -31.92
N LEU A 23 -10.84 -27.81 -31.43
CA LEU A 23 -10.63 -26.96 -30.25
C LEU A 23 -10.39 -27.78 -28.98
N GLU A 24 -11.17 -28.85 -28.75
CA GLU A 24 -11.00 -29.74 -27.61
C GLU A 24 -9.62 -30.42 -27.63
N SER A 25 -9.16 -30.89 -28.79
CA SER A 25 -7.82 -31.46 -28.95
C SER A 25 -6.72 -30.46 -28.58
N LYS A 26 -6.81 -29.22 -29.09
CA LYS A 26 -5.82 -28.17 -28.80
C LYS A 26 -5.81 -27.77 -27.31
N ILE A 27 -6.97 -27.75 -26.66
CA ILE A 27 -7.07 -27.48 -25.21
C ILE A 27 -6.36 -28.58 -24.42
N GLU A 28 -6.49 -29.84 -24.82
CA GLU A 28 -5.84 -30.96 -24.14
C GLU A 28 -4.31 -30.91 -24.30
N ASP A 29 -3.81 -30.51 -25.47
CA ASP A 29 -2.38 -30.34 -25.69
C ASP A 29 -1.80 -29.19 -24.84
N VAL A 30 -2.51 -28.05 -24.75
CA VAL A 30 -2.12 -26.93 -23.88
C VAL A 30 -2.14 -27.32 -22.41
N LYS A 31 -3.11 -28.14 -21.97
CA LYS A 31 -3.15 -28.64 -20.60
C LYS A 31 -1.94 -29.52 -20.28
N LYS A 32 -1.54 -30.39 -21.20
CA LYS A 32 -0.35 -31.25 -21.05
C LYS A 32 0.93 -30.42 -20.98
N GLU A 33 1.07 -29.42 -21.84
CA GLU A 33 2.23 -28.53 -21.84
C GLU A 33 2.32 -27.71 -20.55
N ASN A 34 1.20 -27.16 -20.09
CA ASN A 34 1.13 -26.44 -18.81
C ASN A 34 1.45 -27.34 -17.61
N LYS A 35 0.99 -28.59 -17.61
CA LYS A 35 1.32 -29.55 -16.55
C LYS A 35 2.81 -29.86 -16.52
N LYS A 36 3.42 -30.10 -17.68
CA LYS A 36 4.86 -30.33 -17.81
C LYS A 36 5.67 -29.13 -17.29
N ASN A 37 5.27 -27.91 -17.64
CA ASN A 37 5.91 -26.69 -17.15
C ASN A 37 5.77 -26.55 -15.62
N LEU A 38 4.62 -26.93 -15.06
CA LEU A 38 4.38 -26.89 -13.62
C LEU A 38 5.26 -27.90 -12.87
N ASP A 39 5.37 -29.12 -13.41
CA ASP A 39 6.23 -30.17 -12.86
C ASP A 39 7.71 -29.74 -12.92
N GLU A 40 8.16 -29.13 -14.01
CA GLU A 40 9.53 -28.61 -14.17
C GLU A 40 9.84 -27.44 -13.22
N ILE A 41 8.86 -26.57 -12.95
CA ILE A 41 8.98 -25.50 -11.94
C ILE A 41 9.07 -26.10 -10.54
N SER A 42 8.27 -27.13 -10.25
CA SER A 42 8.28 -27.82 -8.95
C SER A 42 9.62 -28.49 -8.65
N GLU A 43 10.21 -29.18 -9.64
CA GLU A 43 11.55 -29.78 -9.51
C GLU A 43 12.65 -28.72 -9.33
N LYS A 44 12.55 -27.58 -10.03
CA LYS A 44 13.46 -26.44 -9.82
C LYS A 44 13.34 -25.83 -8.42
N LEU A 45 12.13 -25.75 -7.85
CA LEU A 45 11.93 -25.28 -6.48
C LEU A 45 12.52 -26.25 -5.44
N GLN A 46 12.30 -27.56 -5.61
CA GLN A 46 12.87 -28.58 -4.71
C GLN A 46 14.40 -28.63 -4.77
N SER A 47 15.00 -28.39 -5.93
CA SER A 47 16.46 -28.32 -6.05
C SER A 47 17.06 -27.06 -5.41
N ILE A 48 16.34 -25.93 -5.45
CA ILE A 48 16.72 -24.71 -4.72
C ILE A 48 16.67 -24.97 -3.20
N GLU A 49 15.57 -25.53 -2.68
CA GLU A 49 15.40 -25.85 -1.25
C GLU A 49 16.45 -26.84 -0.71
N ASN A 50 16.91 -27.79 -1.53
CA ASN A 50 17.94 -28.75 -1.13
C ASN A 50 19.36 -28.17 -1.18
N SER A 51 19.60 -27.12 -1.97
CA SER A 51 20.89 -26.42 -2.02
C SER A 51 21.12 -25.49 -0.81
N GLU A 52 20.06 -25.08 -0.11
CA GLU A 52 20.12 -24.20 1.06
C GLU A 52 20.44 -24.91 2.39
N LYS A 53 20.62 -26.24 2.39
CA LYS A 53 20.92 -27.02 3.61
C LYS A 53 22.41 -27.16 3.95
N SER A 54 23.31 -26.57 3.18
CA SER A 54 24.73 -26.52 3.53
C SER A 54 25.35 -25.19 3.11
N ASP A 55 25.04 -24.13 3.83
CA ASP A 55 26.03 -23.10 4.18
C ASP A 55 25.44 -22.18 5.26
N ASN A 56 26.16 -22.07 6.38
CA ASN A 56 25.89 -21.11 7.44
C ASN A 56 26.07 -19.70 6.91
N THR A 57 25.01 -19.15 6.33
CA THR A 57 24.89 -17.72 6.05
C THR A 57 23.46 -17.33 6.31
N THR A 58 23.28 -16.48 7.33
CA THR A 58 22.08 -15.76 7.69
C THR A 58 21.22 -15.47 6.45
N SER A 59 20.12 -16.20 6.29
CA SER A 59 19.17 -15.98 5.20
C SER A 59 18.49 -14.62 5.41
N PHE A 60 19.15 -13.57 4.94
CA PHE A 60 18.59 -12.24 4.83
C PHE A 60 17.52 -12.31 3.74
N PHE A 61 16.27 -12.52 4.15
CA PHE A 61 15.18 -11.91 3.39
C PHE A 61 15.50 -10.41 3.32
N PRO A 62 15.46 -9.78 2.14
CA PRO A 62 15.71 -8.35 2.04
C PRO A 62 14.78 -7.66 3.02
N ILE A 63 15.36 -6.88 3.95
CA ILE A 63 14.63 -5.85 4.67
C ILE A 63 13.85 -5.12 3.57
N SER A 64 12.51 -5.12 3.65
CA SER A 64 11.69 -4.44 2.65
C SER A 64 12.23 -3.02 2.50
N GLU A 65 12.91 -2.75 1.38
CA GLU A 65 13.54 -1.47 1.13
C GLU A 65 12.42 -0.44 1.06
N LYS A 66 12.39 0.47 2.04
CA LYS A 66 11.35 1.49 2.14
C LYS A 66 11.66 2.63 1.18
N ILE A 67 11.45 2.37 -0.09
CA ILE A 67 11.75 3.27 -1.20
C ILE A 67 10.46 3.79 -1.80
N PHE A 68 10.41 5.09 -2.04
CA PHE A 68 9.28 5.74 -2.69
C PHE A 68 9.74 6.93 -3.55
N LYS A 69 8.87 7.37 -4.44
CA LYS A 69 9.14 8.50 -5.34
C LYS A 69 8.08 9.57 -5.20
N LEU A 70 8.52 10.79 -4.94
CA LEU A 70 7.68 11.99 -4.95
C LEU A 70 7.88 12.72 -6.27
N LYS A 71 6.80 13.27 -6.82
CA LYS A 71 6.87 14.12 -8.02
C LYS A 71 5.96 15.31 -7.89
N HIS A 72 6.50 16.50 -8.12
CA HIS A 72 5.72 17.73 -8.09
C HIS A 72 6.08 18.69 -9.22
N VAL A 73 5.07 19.39 -9.73
CA VAL A 73 5.21 20.44 -10.74
C VAL A 73 4.80 21.76 -10.10
N PHE A 74 5.79 22.58 -9.74
CA PHE A 74 5.56 23.93 -9.23
C PHE A 74 5.14 24.82 -10.39
N LYS A 75 4.01 25.51 -10.24
CA LYS A 75 3.47 26.44 -11.24
C LYS A 75 3.95 27.85 -11.00
N THR A 76 4.10 28.61 -12.08
CA THR A 76 4.36 30.06 -12.03
C THR A 76 5.58 30.42 -11.16
N VAL A 77 6.66 29.65 -11.28
CA VAL A 77 7.83 29.74 -10.38
C VAL A 77 8.52 31.11 -10.41
N ASN A 78 8.39 31.82 -11.53
CA ASN A 78 8.89 33.19 -11.68
C ASN A 78 8.29 34.18 -10.66
N GLU A 79 7.10 33.90 -10.13
CA GLU A 79 6.39 34.74 -9.17
C GLU A 79 6.66 34.36 -7.71
N PHE A 80 7.53 33.38 -7.45
CA PHE A 80 7.86 32.98 -6.08
C PHE A 80 8.44 34.15 -5.29
N GLN A 81 7.79 34.42 -4.16
CA GLN A 81 8.22 35.45 -3.21
C GLN A 81 9.50 35.04 -2.49
N GLU A 82 10.34 36.04 -2.21
CA GLU A 82 11.57 35.85 -1.46
C GLU A 82 11.26 35.32 -0.06
N ASN A 83 11.99 34.29 0.36
CA ASN A 83 11.88 33.64 1.66
C ASN A 83 10.53 32.97 1.99
N VAL A 84 9.64 32.79 1.01
CA VAL A 84 8.36 32.07 1.18
C VAL A 84 8.48 30.62 0.71
N PHE A 85 7.95 29.69 1.51
CA PHE A 85 7.90 28.28 1.14
C PHE A 85 6.67 27.98 0.28
N ASN A 86 6.90 27.44 -0.91
CA ASN A 86 5.88 26.90 -1.80
C ASN A 86 5.82 25.39 -1.58
N VAL A 87 4.65 24.88 -1.21
CA VAL A 87 4.45 23.49 -0.80
C VAL A 87 3.78 22.72 -1.93
N GLY A 88 4.30 21.55 -2.26
CA GLY A 88 3.65 20.61 -3.16
C GLY A 88 2.51 19.85 -2.49
N GLY A 89 1.90 18.94 -3.24
CA GLY A 89 0.91 18.00 -2.70
C GLY A 89 1.53 17.04 -1.69
N GLU A 90 0.74 16.65 -0.69
CA GLU A 90 1.11 15.63 0.28
C GLU A 90 0.83 14.23 -0.26
N GLU A 91 1.76 13.31 -0.01
CA GLU A 91 1.63 11.88 -0.29
C GLU A 91 1.94 11.07 0.98
N ASP A 92 1.14 10.05 1.25
CA ASP A 92 1.32 9.17 2.41
C ASP A 92 2.26 8.01 2.05
N HIS A 93 3.41 7.91 2.71
CA HIS A 93 4.35 6.78 2.55
C HIS A 93 4.90 6.37 3.92
N TYR A 94 4.78 5.08 4.26
CA TYR A 94 5.32 4.47 5.48
C TYR A 94 4.94 5.20 6.79
N ASN A 95 3.65 5.50 6.95
CA ASN A 95 3.09 6.23 8.11
C ASN A 95 3.58 7.67 8.28
N VAL A 96 3.98 8.31 7.20
CA VAL A 96 4.47 9.68 7.19
C VAL A 96 3.89 10.39 5.98
N LYS A 97 3.45 11.62 6.17
CA LYS A 97 3.08 12.50 5.06
C LYS A 97 4.32 13.19 4.55
N TRP A 98 4.56 13.05 3.25
CA TRP A 98 5.69 13.62 2.56
C TRP A 98 5.23 14.64 1.54
N CYS A 99 5.96 15.74 1.40
CA CYS A 99 5.77 16.64 0.26
C CYS A 99 7.07 17.34 -0.12
N ILE A 100 7.20 17.68 -1.40
CA ILE A 100 8.30 18.50 -1.89
C ILE A 100 7.95 19.96 -1.62
N SER A 101 8.91 20.76 -1.16
CA SER A 101 8.73 22.20 -1.05
C SER A 101 9.93 22.99 -1.57
N ALA A 102 9.63 24.17 -2.09
CA ALA A 102 10.58 25.03 -2.76
C ALA A 102 10.58 26.42 -2.12
N LYS A 103 11.75 27.01 -1.96
CA LYS A 103 11.91 28.36 -1.39
C LYS A 103 12.93 29.14 -2.20
N ARG A 104 12.57 30.34 -2.64
CA ARG A 104 13.51 31.30 -3.19
C ARG A 104 14.23 32.01 -2.04
N SER A 105 15.55 32.02 -2.04
CA SER A 105 16.33 32.73 -1.02
C SER A 105 17.72 33.10 -1.54
N ASN A 106 18.10 34.37 -1.39
CA ASN A 106 19.45 34.87 -1.69
C ASN A 106 19.93 34.52 -3.10
N GLY A 107 19.05 34.71 -4.10
CA GLY A 107 19.36 34.42 -5.51
C GLY A 107 19.45 32.93 -5.85
N HIS A 108 19.00 32.04 -4.96
CA HIS A 108 18.98 30.59 -5.19
C HIS A 108 17.57 30.03 -5.01
N LEU A 109 17.31 28.92 -5.69
CA LEU A 109 16.22 28.02 -5.35
C LEU A 109 16.72 26.99 -4.34
N GLY A 110 16.06 26.90 -3.20
CA GLY A 110 16.19 25.81 -2.25
C GLY A 110 15.08 24.78 -2.43
N LEU A 111 15.41 23.50 -2.26
CA LEU A 111 14.48 22.38 -2.29
C LEU A 111 14.57 21.58 -0.99
N PHE A 112 13.41 21.25 -0.44
CA PHE A 112 13.26 20.58 0.84
C PHE A 112 12.21 19.50 0.70
N VAL A 113 12.46 18.35 1.33
CA VAL A 113 11.43 17.33 1.53
C VAL A 113 10.85 17.58 2.91
N ARG A 114 9.52 17.68 3.01
CA ARG A 114 8.85 17.75 4.31
C ARG A 114 8.47 16.37 4.78
N CYS A 115 8.61 16.18 6.08
CA CYS A 115 8.28 14.98 6.80
C CYS A 115 7.30 15.35 7.91
N GLU A 116 6.09 14.78 7.88
CA GLU A 116 5.08 14.95 8.92
C GLU A 116 4.54 13.56 9.31
N PRO A 117 5.09 12.93 10.38
CA PRO A 117 4.64 11.62 10.80
C PRO A 117 3.18 11.60 11.23
N ILE A 118 2.50 10.47 10.96
CA ILE A 118 1.11 10.27 11.37
C ILE A 118 1.10 9.63 12.76
N ALA A 119 0.67 10.39 13.77
CA ALA A 119 0.59 9.96 15.17
C ALA A 119 1.89 9.34 15.74
N PRO A 120 3.03 10.05 15.67
CA PRO A 120 4.29 9.52 16.20
C PRO A 120 4.28 9.43 17.73
N ALA A 121 5.18 8.63 18.28
CA ALA A 121 5.52 8.66 19.70
C ALA A 121 6.18 10.00 20.09
N ASP A 122 6.22 10.32 21.38
CA ASP A 122 6.85 11.55 21.92
C ASP A 122 8.29 11.76 21.42
N LYS A 123 9.01 10.65 21.22
CA LYS A 123 10.33 10.62 20.59
C LYS A 123 10.26 9.74 19.36
N TRP A 124 10.60 10.32 18.22
CA TRP A 124 10.68 9.61 16.95
C TRP A 124 11.87 10.10 16.14
N SER A 125 12.32 9.27 15.21
CA SER A 125 13.33 9.66 14.23
C SER A 125 13.17 8.92 12.93
N ILE A 126 13.50 9.58 11.82
CA ILE A 126 13.50 8.97 10.49
C ILE A 126 14.77 9.38 9.79
N ARG A 127 15.64 8.42 9.50
CA ARG A 127 16.85 8.64 8.70
C ARG A 127 16.56 8.27 7.26
N THR A 128 16.83 9.22 6.37
CA THR A 128 16.45 9.10 4.96
C THR A 128 17.59 9.53 4.05
N LYS A 129 17.73 8.83 2.93
CA LYS A 129 18.52 9.29 1.80
C LYS A 129 17.57 9.78 0.72
N PHE A 130 17.88 10.92 0.13
CA PHE A 130 17.13 11.49 -0.97
C PHE A 130 18.05 11.68 -2.17
N GLU A 131 17.51 11.41 -3.35
CA GLU A 131 18.06 11.83 -4.63
C GLU A 131 17.01 12.70 -5.33
N CYS A 132 17.28 13.99 -5.43
CA CYS A 132 16.38 14.94 -6.08
C CYS A 132 16.90 15.29 -7.47
N LYS A 133 16.00 15.23 -8.44
CA LYS A 133 16.21 15.58 -9.83
C LYS A 133 15.27 16.71 -10.24
N ILE A 134 15.84 17.78 -10.80
CA ILE A 134 15.07 18.78 -11.55
C ILE A 134 15.21 18.45 -13.03
N VAL A 135 14.08 18.37 -13.73
CA VAL A 135 14.04 18.12 -15.17
C VAL A 135 13.76 19.41 -15.90
N GLY A 136 14.69 19.82 -16.75
CA GLY A 136 14.62 21.02 -17.58
C GLY A 136 14.33 20.73 -19.05
N ILE A 137 14.51 21.76 -19.88
CA ILE A 137 14.26 21.69 -21.33
C ILE A 137 15.40 20.90 -22.00
N LYS A 138 15.13 20.23 -23.14
CA LYS A 138 16.15 19.58 -23.99
C LYS A 138 17.06 18.58 -23.24
N GLN A 139 16.48 17.74 -22.38
CA GLN A 139 17.20 16.75 -21.56
C GLN A 139 18.20 17.33 -20.54
N HIS A 140 18.20 18.64 -20.28
CA HIS A 140 18.92 19.17 -19.13
C HIS A 140 18.29 18.62 -17.86
N TYR A 141 19.10 18.02 -16.99
CA TYR A 141 18.70 17.67 -15.64
C TYR A 141 19.82 17.97 -14.68
N ILE A 142 19.45 18.33 -13.46
CA ILE A 142 20.38 18.43 -12.34
C ILE A 142 19.91 17.48 -11.26
N THR A 143 20.84 16.71 -10.72
CA THR A 143 20.60 15.78 -9.64
C THR A 143 21.45 16.17 -8.44
N ARG A 144 20.89 16.10 -7.24
CA ARG A 144 21.63 16.17 -5.99
C ARG A 144 21.09 15.14 -5.02
N ALA A 145 22.00 14.52 -4.26
CA ALA A 145 21.65 13.58 -3.21
C ALA A 145 22.07 14.12 -1.83
N TRP A 146 21.30 13.75 -0.80
CA TRP A 146 21.63 14.04 0.60
C TRP A 146 21.04 13.00 1.52
N GLU A 147 21.68 12.84 2.67
CA GLU A 147 21.15 12.11 3.81
C GLU A 147 20.71 13.10 4.89
N THR A 148 19.62 12.79 5.58
CA THR A 148 19.13 13.59 6.69
C THR A 148 18.44 12.71 7.73
N CYS A 149 18.31 13.22 8.95
CA CYS A 149 17.60 12.57 10.03
C CYS A 149 16.59 13.54 10.65
N TYR A 150 15.31 13.26 10.41
CA TYR A 150 14.21 13.99 11.04
C TYR A 150 14.06 13.55 12.49
N ARG A 151 13.94 14.51 13.39
CA ARG A 151 13.57 14.33 14.81
C ARG A 151 12.39 15.22 15.21
N THR A 152 11.92 16.04 14.28
CA THR A 152 10.80 16.98 14.39
C THR A 152 10.14 17.07 13.02
N SER A 153 8.84 17.40 12.99
CA SER A 153 8.15 17.62 11.73
C SER A 153 8.70 18.87 11.02
N GLY A 154 8.75 18.84 9.69
CA GLY A 154 9.21 19.99 8.91
C GLY A 154 10.00 19.61 7.66
N GLY A 155 10.52 20.64 6.98
CA GLY A 155 11.28 20.49 5.74
C GLY A 155 12.79 20.49 5.96
N LEU A 156 13.49 19.45 5.48
CA LEU A 156 14.95 19.40 5.42
C LEU A 156 15.41 19.21 3.97
N GLY A 157 16.52 19.85 3.60
CA GLY A 157 17.04 19.78 2.25
C GLY A 157 18.13 20.80 1.95
N PHE A 158 18.26 21.14 0.67
CA PHE A 158 19.32 22.00 0.17
C PHE A 158 18.83 23.43 0.01
N HIS A 159 19.37 24.34 0.82
CA HIS A 159 19.05 25.77 0.75
C HIS A 159 19.51 26.44 -0.55
N LYS A 160 20.60 25.97 -1.16
CA LYS A 160 21.17 26.49 -2.41
C LYS A 160 21.26 25.36 -3.43
N PHE A 161 20.11 24.83 -3.85
CA PHE A 161 20.05 23.71 -4.79
C PHE A 161 20.54 24.12 -6.18
N ILE A 162 20.05 25.27 -6.67
CA ILE A 162 20.44 25.84 -7.97
C ILE A 162 20.34 27.37 -7.93
N ASP A 163 21.22 28.03 -8.67
CA ASP A 163 21.15 29.47 -8.93
C ASP A 163 19.82 29.84 -9.62
N TRP A 164 19.19 30.93 -9.16
CA TRP A 164 17.84 31.31 -9.57
C TRP A 164 17.75 31.66 -11.06
N GLU A 165 18.72 32.40 -11.59
CA GLU A 165 18.74 32.81 -13.00
C GLU A 165 19.01 31.62 -13.92
N SER A 166 19.93 30.74 -13.52
CA SER A 166 20.23 29.49 -14.21
C SER A 166 19.01 28.56 -14.26
N MET A 167 18.28 28.45 -13.15
CA MET A 167 17.04 27.69 -13.06
C MET A 167 15.99 28.21 -14.04
N LYS A 168 15.74 29.53 -14.07
CA LYS A 168 14.79 30.14 -15.01
C LYS A 168 15.14 29.87 -16.47
N ARG A 169 16.43 29.95 -16.81
CA ARG A 169 16.90 29.85 -18.20
C ARG A 169 16.82 28.42 -18.77
N TRP A 170 17.13 27.41 -17.95
CA TRP A 170 17.35 26.05 -18.45
C TRP A 170 16.34 25.02 -17.93
N TYR A 171 15.67 25.30 -16.82
CA TYR A 171 14.90 24.30 -16.09
C TYR A 171 13.39 24.58 -15.99
N LEU A 172 12.93 25.78 -16.38
CA LEU A 172 11.51 26.08 -16.46
C LEU A 172 10.94 25.72 -17.82
N LEU A 173 9.85 24.94 -17.83
CA LEU A 173 9.05 24.67 -19.02
C LEU A 173 7.75 25.47 -18.92
N ASN A 174 7.59 26.50 -19.76
CA ASN A 174 6.44 27.41 -19.71
C ASN A 174 6.19 28.05 -18.32
N GLY A 175 7.26 28.31 -17.56
CA GLY A 175 7.18 28.86 -16.20
C GLY A 175 7.00 27.81 -15.09
N ASP A 176 6.88 26.54 -15.45
CA ASP A 176 6.72 25.43 -14.50
C ASP A 176 8.05 24.73 -14.23
N LEU A 177 8.25 24.31 -12.98
CA LEU A 177 9.40 23.53 -12.55
C LEU A 177 8.98 22.12 -12.14
N THR A 178 9.52 21.11 -12.79
CA THR A 178 9.28 19.70 -12.43
C THR A 178 10.39 19.19 -11.53
N VAL A 179 10.02 18.69 -10.35
CA VAL A 179 10.93 18.11 -9.36
C VAL A 179 10.52 16.67 -9.09
N GLU A 180 11.49 15.77 -9.12
CA GLU A 180 11.33 14.36 -8.76
C GLU A 180 12.30 14.02 -7.64
N VAL A 181 11.82 13.34 -6.60
CA VAL A 181 12.65 12.91 -5.46
C VAL A 181 12.48 11.41 -5.28
N ASN A 182 13.58 10.67 -5.41
CA ASN A 182 13.66 9.30 -4.93
C ASN A 182 14.05 9.34 -3.45
N ALA A 183 13.32 8.62 -2.61
CA ALA A 183 13.51 8.60 -1.16
C ALA A 183 13.71 7.16 -0.68
N GLU A 184 14.69 6.95 0.19
CA GLU A 184 14.97 5.70 0.90
C GLU A 184 14.90 5.98 2.40
N ILE A 185 13.99 5.33 3.12
CA ILE A 185 14.00 5.32 4.59
C ILE A 185 15.00 4.25 5.04
N VAL A 186 16.13 4.71 5.54
CA VAL A 186 17.23 3.86 6.03
C VAL A 186 16.87 3.27 7.39
N GLU A 187 16.24 4.08 8.25
CA GLU A 187 15.97 3.71 9.63
C GLU A 187 14.82 4.57 10.17
N GLU A 188 13.96 3.97 11.00
CA GLU A 188 12.89 4.69 11.69
C GLU A 188 12.73 4.21 13.13
N ALA A 189 12.32 5.11 14.01
CA ALA A 189 11.95 4.80 15.39
C ALA A 189 10.76 5.66 15.80
N GLY A 190 9.87 5.11 16.63
CA GLY A 190 8.75 5.85 17.21
C GLY A 190 7.63 6.22 16.23
N LEU A 191 7.59 5.64 15.03
CA LEU A 191 6.51 5.88 14.06
C LEU A 191 5.32 4.93 14.20
N ARG A 192 5.47 3.86 14.97
CA ARG A 192 4.41 2.86 15.17
C ARG A 192 3.76 3.06 16.52
N LYS A 193 2.49 2.70 16.62
CA LYS A 193 1.74 2.75 17.88
C LYS A 193 2.45 1.99 18.98
N LYS A 194 2.46 2.51 20.20
CA LYS A 194 3.05 1.79 21.33
C LYS A 194 2.32 0.45 21.51
N LYS A 195 3.07 -0.64 21.56
CA LYS A 195 2.57 -1.99 21.91
C LYS A 195 2.06 -1.96 23.35
N ILE A 196 0.83 -2.41 23.55
CA ILE A 196 0.09 -2.33 24.82
C ILE A 196 0.16 -3.68 25.55
N ARG A 197 0.19 -4.79 24.80
CA ARG A 197 0.26 -6.15 25.34
C ARG A 197 1.60 -6.80 25.01
N LYS A 198 2.06 -7.65 25.93
CA LYS A 198 3.26 -8.47 25.75
C LYS A 198 2.88 -9.85 25.23
N PHE A 199 3.68 -10.36 24.31
CA PHE A 199 3.64 -11.73 23.81
C PHE A 199 5.04 -12.34 23.80
N ASP A 200 5.98 -11.75 24.52
CA ASP A 200 7.37 -12.23 24.60
C ASP A 200 7.52 -13.37 25.62
N GLY A 201 8.76 -13.81 25.86
CA GLY A 201 9.06 -14.91 26.78
C GLY A 201 8.59 -14.69 28.22
N SER A 202 8.22 -13.46 28.61
CA SER A 202 7.59 -13.19 29.91
C SER A 202 6.17 -13.74 30.04
N GLN A 203 5.57 -14.25 28.95
CA GLN A 203 4.24 -14.88 28.94
C GLN A 203 4.30 -16.41 28.83
N LYS A 204 5.49 -17.00 28.99
CA LYS A 204 5.71 -18.45 28.79
C LYS A 204 4.87 -19.32 29.74
N ASP A 205 4.64 -18.86 30.96
CA ASP A 205 3.86 -19.54 32.01
C ASP A 205 2.36 -19.60 31.71
N VAL A 206 1.86 -18.71 30.85
CA VAL A 206 0.44 -18.62 30.46
C VAL A 206 0.19 -18.91 28.98
N SER A 207 1.16 -19.56 28.31
CA SER A 207 1.10 -19.88 26.88
C SER A 207 1.31 -21.38 26.64
N ASP A 208 0.64 -21.93 25.62
CA ASP A 208 0.70 -23.35 25.26
C ASP A 208 1.24 -23.58 23.84
N VAL A 209 1.54 -22.49 23.09
CA VAL A 209 2.21 -22.53 21.79
C VAL A 209 3.05 -21.27 21.57
N ILE A 210 4.13 -21.41 20.81
CA ILE A 210 4.96 -20.30 20.34
C ILE A 210 4.78 -20.15 18.83
N LEU A 211 4.34 -18.98 18.39
CA LEU A 211 4.33 -18.63 16.96
C LEU A 211 5.61 -17.86 16.64
N VAL A 212 6.33 -18.29 15.62
CA VAL A 212 7.58 -17.67 15.17
C VAL A 212 7.31 -16.91 13.88
N VAL A 213 7.41 -15.59 13.91
CA VAL A 213 7.32 -14.74 12.71
C VAL A 213 8.69 -14.14 12.48
N ARG A 214 9.36 -14.56 11.41
CA ARG A 214 10.78 -14.24 11.16
C ARG A 214 11.65 -14.61 12.38
N ASP A 215 12.30 -13.64 13.01
CA ASP A 215 13.16 -13.77 14.19
C ASP A 215 12.44 -13.50 15.52
N THR A 216 11.13 -13.21 15.48
CA THR A 216 10.35 -12.83 16.66
C THR A 216 9.45 -13.98 17.13
N LYS A 217 9.53 -14.30 18.43
CA LYS A 217 8.70 -15.32 19.09
C LYS A 217 7.51 -14.70 19.79
N PHE A 218 6.31 -15.25 19.54
CA PHE A 218 5.05 -14.86 20.15
C PHE A 218 4.49 -16.01 20.99
N TYR A 219 4.43 -15.82 22.31
CA TYR A 219 3.90 -16.76 23.28
C TYR A 219 2.41 -16.49 23.44
N VAL A 220 1.58 -17.47 23.04
CA VAL A 220 0.12 -17.31 22.91
C VAL A 220 -0.63 -18.59 23.30
N LEU A 221 -1.96 -18.48 23.39
CA LEU A 221 -2.87 -19.59 23.65
C LEU A 221 -3.47 -20.15 22.35
N LYS A 222 -3.22 -21.42 22.09
CA LYS A 222 -3.61 -22.22 20.93
C LYS A 222 -5.14 -22.28 20.80
N THR A 223 -5.81 -22.65 21.89
CA THR A 223 -7.28 -22.72 21.96
C THR A 223 -7.92 -21.36 21.74
N PHE A 224 -7.33 -20.29 22.26
CA PHE A 224 -7.82 -18.94 22.07
C PHE A 224 -7.72 -18.52 20.59
N LEU A 225 -6.55 -18.67 19.97
CA LEU A 225 -6.36 -18.33 18.56
C LEU A 225 -7.29 -19.14 17.65
N ALA A 226 -7.43 -20.44 17.90
CA ALA A 226 -8.37 -21.29 17.17
C ALA A 226 -9.84 -20.89 17.34
N SER A 227 -10.20 -20.27 18.46
CA SER A 227 -11.55 -19.72 18.67
C SER A 227 -11.80 -18.43 17.89
N GLN A 228 -10.73 -17.68 17.59
CA GLN A 228 -10.82 -16.39 16.90
C GLN A 228 -10.60 -16.48 15.38
N SER A 229 -10.01 -17.58 14.89
CA SER A 229 -9.59 -17.72 13.50
C SER A 229 -9.74 -19.16 13.03
N SER A 230 -10.46 -19.34 11.91
CA SER A 230 -10.63 -20.67 11.32
C SER A 230 -9.31 -21.22 10.75
N VAL A 231 -8.45 -20.34 10.23
CA VAL A 231 -7.11 -20.68 9.73
C VAL A 231 -6.22 -21.14 10.88
N PHE A 232 -6.16 -20.41 12.00
CA PHE A 232 -5.41 -20.89 13.17
C PHE A 232 -5.98 -22.18 13.74
N LYS A 233 -7.30 -22.37 13.71
CA LYS A 233 -7.90 -23.64 14.11
C LYS A 233 -7.42 -24.79 13.23
N ALA A 234 -7.40 -24.61 11.90
CA ALA A 234 -6.92 -25.60 10.96
C ALA A 234 -5.40 -25.84 11.12
N LEU A 235 -4.60 -24.79 11.29
CA LEU A 235 -3.16 -24.87 11.46
C LEU A 235 -2.77 -25.60 12.76
N LEU A 236 -3.41 -25.25 13.86
CA LEU A 236 -3.01 -25.68 15.20
C LEU A 236 -3.71 -26.97 15.65
N PHE A 237 -4.92 -27.26 15.17
CA PHE A 237 -5.68 -28.46 15.55
C PHE A 237 -6.03 -29.36 14.35
N GLY A 238 -5.57 -29.02 13.15
CA GLY A 238 -5.76 -29.85 11.96
C GLY A 238 -4.80 -31.02 11.91
N LYS A 239 -4.77 -31.65 10.73
CA LYS A 239 -3.96 -32.86 10.47
C LYS A 239 -2.57 -32.54 9.90
N PHE A 240 -2.10 -31.32 10.08
CA PHE A 240 -0.79 -30.88 9.61
C PHE A 240 0.26 -31.13 10.70
N SER A 241 1.54 -31.17 10.33
CA SER A 241 2.65 -31.37 11.28
C SER A 241 2.67 -30.32 12.40
N GLU A 242 2.21 -29.12 12.10
CA GLU A 242 2.19 -27.94 12.96
C GLU A 242 1.28 -28.13 14.18
N SER A 243 0.30 -29.03 14.11
CA SER A 243 -0.60 -29.29 15.24
C SER A 243 0.10 -30.01 16.40
N GLU A 244 1.18 -30.73 16.13
CA GLU A 244 2.00 -31.44 17.12
C GLU A 244 3.21 -30.62 17.58
N GLN A 245 3.46 -29.45 16.99
CA GLN A 245 4.61 -28.61 17.28
C GLN A 245 4.34 -27.63 18.45
N SER A 246 5.33 -27.47 19.32
CA SER A 246 5.32 -26.43 20.35
C SER A 246 5.75 -25.05 19.83
N GLU A 247 6.51 -25.02 18.72
CA GLU A 247 6.90 -23.82 18.00
C GLU A 247 6.46 -23.94 16.53
N VAL A 248 5.62 -23.01 16.05
CA VAL A 248 5.07 -23.00 14.69
C VAL A 248 5.55 -21.76 13.96
N THR A 249 6.18 -21.93 12.79
CA THR A 249 6.71 -20.82 12.00
C THR A 249 5.65 -20.28 11.03
N LEU A 250 5.49 -18.97 10.98
CA LEU A 250 4.58 -18.26 10.08
C LEU A 250 5.38 -17.40 9.10
N ASN A 251 5.18 -17.65 7.82
CA ASN A 251 5.93 -17.00 6.74
C ASN A 251 5.12 -15.87 6.09
N GLY A 252 5.82 -14.92 5.47
CA GLY A 252 5.20 -13.84 4.67
C GLY A 252 4.59 -12.69 5.46
N ILE A 253 4.90 -12.56 6.76
CA ILE A 253 4.27 -11.58 7.66
C ILE A 253 5.33 -10.70 8.33
N ASP A 254 5.00 -9.42 8.53
CA ASP A 254 5.81 -8.54 9.37
C ASP A 254 5.52 -8.79 10.87
N PRO A 255 6.54 -9.02 11.71
CA PRO A 255 6.34 -9.30 13.13
C PRO A 255 5.59 -8.20 13.89
N HIS A 256 5.73 -6.93 13.49
CA HIS A 256 5.03 -5.85 14.18
C HIS A 256 3.55 -5.79 13.79
N ASP A 257 3.24 -5.99 12.51
CA ASP A 257 1.85 -6.06 12.05
C ASP A 257 1.15 -7.26 12.70
N PHE A 258 1.85 -8.39 12.80
CA PHE A 258 1.37 -9.56 13.54
C PHE A 258 1.12 -9.26 15.02
N HIS A 259 2.02 -8.51 15.66
CA HIS A 259 1.83 -8.08 17.06
C HIS A 259 0.52 -7.30 17.22
N TYR A 260 0.26 -6.27 16.40
CA TYR A 260 -0.98 -5.50 16.53
C TYR A 260 -2.21 -6.34 16.19
N PHE A 261 -2.11 -7.25 15.21
CA PHE A 261 -3.18 -8.20 14.93
C PHE A 261 -3.51 -9.06 16.16
N LEU A 262 -2.51 -9.61 16.86
CA LEU A 262 -2.73 -10.32 18.12
C LEU A 262 -3.37 -9.41 19.17
N GLU A 263 -2.88 -8.20 19.38
CA GLU A 263 -3.49 -7.24 20.31
C GLU A 263 -4.99 -7.03 20.02
N VAL A 264 -5.36 -6.91 18.74
CA VAL A 264 -6.76 -6.80 18.31
C VAL A 264 -7.56 -8.05 18.66
N LEU A 265 -7.04 -9.25 18.40
CA LEU A 265 -7.70 -10.51 18.75
C LEU A 265 -7.95 -10.62 20.25
N TYR A 266 -6.98 -10.19 21.05
CA TYR A 266 -7.04 -10.20 22.50
C TYR A 266 -7.85 -9.03 23.11
N GLY A 267 -8.50 -8.21 22.28
CA GLY A 267 -9.44 -7.17 22.72
C GLY A 267 -8.84 -5.78 22.92
N GLU A 268 -7.55 -5.59 22.69
CA GLU A 268 -6.88 -4.30 22.90
C GLU A 268 -7.24 -3.29 21.81
N SER A 269 -7.32 -2.00 22.15
CA SER A 269 -7.55 -0.91 21.18
C SER A 269 -6.29 -0.55 20.39
N ALA A 270 -5.77 -1.52 19.63
CA ALA A 270 -4.49 -1.43 18.92
C ALA A 270 -4.58 -0.79 17.53
N ILE A 271 -5.78 -0.66 16.95
CA ILE A 271 -5.97 -0.13 15.58
C ILE A 271 -5.77 1.40 15.56
N ASP A 272 -5.14 1.93 14.51
CA ASP A 272 -5.07 3.35 14.17
C ASP A 272 -4.90 3.57 12.65
N GLU A 273 -4.67 4.82 12.21
CA GLU A 273 -4.49 5.16 10.79
C GLU A 273 -3.28 4.50 10.13
N SER A 274 -2.26 4.18 10.94
CA SER A 274 -0.97 3.65 10.50
C SER A 274 -1.02 2.17 10.20
N ASN A 275 -1.79 1.41 10.99
CA ASN A 275 -1.76 -0.04 10.96
C ASN A 275 -3.06 -0.68 10.45
N ILE A 276 -4.15 0.08 10.31
CA ILE A 276 -5.46 -0.46 9.89
C ILE A 276 -5.38 -1.27 8.60
N GLU A 277 -4.62 -0.83 7.60
CA GLU A 277 -4.50 -1.54 6.32
C GLU A 277 -3.83 -2.90 6.51
N ASN A 278 -2.74 -2.97 7.27
CA ASN A 278 -2.03 -4.21 7.56
C ASN A 278 -2.88 -5.16 8.42
N ILE A 279 -3.57 -4.65 9.44
CA ILE A 279 -4.43 -5.46 10.30
C ILE A 279 -5.62 -6.02 9.53
N VAL A 280 -6.23 -5.26 8.62
CA VAL A 280 -7.31 -5.77 7.74
C VAL A 280 -6.79 -6.92 6.87
N VAL A 281 -5.61 -6.78 6.24
CA VAL A 281 -5.02 -7.87 5.44
C VAL A 281 -4.80 -9.12 6.28
N LEU A 282 -4.25 -8.98 7.50
CA LEU A 282 -4.03 -10.13 8.39
C LEU A 282 -5.34 -10.74 8.87
N ALA A 283 -6.35 -9.94 9.18
CA ALA A 283 -7.66 -10.42 9.60
C ALA A 283 -8.36 -11.21 8.50
N ASP A 284 -8.22 -10.78 7.24
CA ASP A 284 -8.74 -11.49 6.07
C ASP A 284 -7.96 -12.79 5.84
N MET A 285 -6.63 -12.70 5.82
CA MET A 285 -5.73 -13.83 5.58
C MET A 285 -5.88 -14.96 6.61
N TYR A 286 -6.10 -14.61 7.88
CA TYR A 286 -6.33 -15.58 8.94
C TYR A 286 -7.80 -15.92 9.16
N ASP A 287 -8.73 -15.39 8.36
CA ASP A 287 -10.17 -15.53 8.57
C ASP A 287 -10.55 -15.32 10.04
N ALA A 288 -10.34 -14.10 10.51
CA ALA A 288 -10.51 -13.69 11.90
C ALA A 288 -11.66 -12.66 12.04
N PRO A 289 -12.93 -13.11 12.20
CA PRO A 289 -14.10 -12.23 12.15
C PRO A 289 -14.13 -11.15 13.24
N THR A 290 -13.57 -11.42 14.42
CA THR A 290 -13.47 -10.42 15.49
C THR A 290 -12.54 -9.28 15.08
N ALA A 291 -11.36 -9.58 14.54
CA ALA A 291 -10.45 -8.55 14.06
C ALA A 291 -11.05 -7.78 12.88
N MET A 292 -11.70 -8.48 11.95
CA MET A 292 -12.32 -7.85 10.78
C MET A 292 -13.41 -6.84 11.18
N ARG A 293 -14.30 -7.21 12.11
CA ARG A 293 -15.33 -6.29 12.63
C ARG A 293 -14.73 -5.07 13.32
N ARG A 294 -13.67 -5.23 14.12
CA ARG A 294 -13.01 -4.11 14.79
C ARG A 294 -12.33 -3.17 13.81
N CYS A 295 -11.73 -3.70 12.75
CA CYS A 295 -11.20 -2.90 11.65
C CYS A 295 -12.30 -2.10 10.94
N GLU A 296 -13.43 -2.74 10.63
CA GLU A 296 -14.57 -2.09 10.01
C GLU A 296 -15.14 -0.96 10.88
N GLU A 297 -15.31 -1.20 12.18
CA GLU A 297 -15.77 -0.21 13.14
C GLU A 297 -14.83 1.01 13.21
N PHE A 298 -13.51 0.78 13.26
CA PHE A 298 -12.53 1.86 13.24
C PHE A 298 -12.63 2.69 11.96
N LEU A 299 -12.70 2.03 10.79
CA LEU A 299 -12.84 2.70 9.49
C LEU A 299 -14.14 3.52 9.40
N LEU A 300 -15.22 3.03 9.99
CA LEU A 300 -16.54 3.66 10.00
C LEU A 300 -16.63 4.88 10.92
N LYS A 301 -16.00 4.82 12.09
CA LYS A 301 -16.21 5.75 13.22
C LYS A 301 -15.04 6.70 13.47
N GLU A 302 -13.81 6.22 13.31
CA GLU A 302 -12.61 6.92 13.79
C GLU A 302 -11.67 7.35 12.67
N SER A 303 -11.57 6.55 11.59
CA SER A 303 -10.61 6.83 10.53
C SER A 303 -10.93 8.10 9.75
N LYS A 304 -9.89 8.86 9.44
CA LYS A 304 -9.82 10.08 8.63
C LYS A 304 -9.36 9.79 7.19
N LYS A 305 -9.15 8.52 6.82
CA LYS A 305 -8.81 8.15 5.43
C LYS A 305 -9.85 8.68 4.45
N ALA A 306 -9.40 9.03 3.25
CA ALA A 306 -10.25 9.49 2.17
C ALA A 306 -11.35 8.45 1.84
N LEU A 307 -12.50 8.92 1.37
CA LEU A 307 -13.66 8.08 1.08
C LEU A 307 -13.32 7.02 0.03
N GLU A 308 -12.54 7.38 -0.97
CA GLU A 308 -12.04 6.51 -2.02
C GLU A 308 -11.21 5.36 -1.44
N LYS A 309 -10.31 5.69 -0.51
CA LYS A 309 -9.45 4.71 0.16
C LYS A 309 -10.25 3.77 1.07
N LYS A 310 -11.24 4.29 1.80
CA LYS A 310 -12.15 3.46 2.60
C LYS A 310 -12.95 2.49 1.72
N LEU A 311 -13.47 2.96 0.59
CA LEU A 311 -14.21 2.13 -0.36
C LEU A 311 -13.32 1.04 -0.99
N GLU A 312 -12.08 1.38 -1.32
CA GLU A 312 -11.07 0.44 -1.83
C GLU A 312 -10.83 -0.69 -0.82
N ILE A 313 -10.54 -0.35 0.45
CA ILE A 313 -10.34 -1.33 1.53
C ILE A 313 -11.61 -2.18 1.70
N ALA A 314 -12.78 -1.54 1.75
CA ALA A 314 -14.04 -2.23 1.98
C ALA A 314 -14.37 -3.25 0.88
N THR A 315 -14.08 -2.89 -0.37
CA THR A 315 -14.32 -3.76 -1.53
C THR A 315 -13.33 -4.92 -1.55
N ARG A 316 -12.06 -4.68 -1.24
CA ARG A 316 -11.01 -5.69 -1.25
C ARG A 316 -11.21 -6.77 -0.18
N HIS A 317 -11.66 -6.37 0.99
CA HIS A 317 -11.75 -7.24 2.18
C HIS A 317 -13.20 -7.52 2.61
N HIS A 318 -14.16 -7.33 1.71
CA HIS A 318 -15.57 -7.69 1.91
C HIS A 318 -16.22 -7.05 3.17
N LEU A 319 -15.87 -5.80 3.47
CA LEU A 319 -16.46 -5.02 4.58
C LEU A 319 -17.77 -4.35 4.11
N GLU A 320 -18.87 -5.09 4.18
CA GLU A 320 -20.14 -4.69 3.56
C GLU A 320 -20.79 -3.45 4.21
N ASP A 321 -20.67 -3.26 5.53
CA ASP A 321 -21.25 -2.08 6.19
C ASP A 321 -20.47 -0.81 5.82
N LEU A 322 -19.14 -0.90 5.80
CA LEU A 322 -18.28 0.18 5.33
C LEU A 322 -18.54 0.52 3.87
N LYS A 323 -18.61 -0.50 3.00
CA LYS A 323 -18.89 -0.34 1.58
C LYS A 323 -20.23 0.35 1.35
N LYS A 324 -21.29 -0.10 2.03
CA LYS A 324 -22.62 0.50 1.96
C LYS A 324 -22.61 1.97 2.40
N LYS A 325 -21.93 2.28 3.51
CA LYS A 325 -21.79 3.67 3.98
C LYS A 325 -21.07 4.54 2.94
N CYS A 326 -19.95 4.06 2.40
CA CYS A 326 -19.19 4.78 1.38
C CYS A 326 -20.04 5.06 0.13
N MET A 327 -20.77 4.07 -0.37
CA MET A 327 -21.62 4.22 -1.56
C MET A 327 -22.77 5.22 -1.36
N ASN A 328 -23.36 5.26 -0.16
CA ASN A 328 -24.39 6.23 0.18
C ASN A 328 -23.82 7.66 0.18
N GLU A 329 -22.65 7.87 0.79
CA GLU A 329 -22.00 9.19 0.83
C GLU A 329 -21.59 9.70 -0.56
N ILE A 330 -21.11 8.81 -1.44
CA ILE A 330 -20.82 9.14 -2.86
C ILE A 330 -22.09 9.60 -3.57
N THR A 331 -23.18 8.84 -3.42
CA THR A 331 -24.47 9.16 -4.06
C THR A 331 -24.99 10.52 -3.63
N THR A 332 -24.95 10.83 -2.33
CA THR A 332 -25.33 12.15 -1.80
C THR A 332 -24.46 13.27 -2.38
N THR A 333 -23.16 13.06 -2.47
CA THR A 333 -22.21 14.07 -2.98
C THR A 333 -22.45 14.39 -4.47
N VAL A 334 -22.76 13.37 -5.27
CA VAL A 334 -23.09 13.55 -6.71
C VAL A 334 -24.41 14.30 -6.88
N VAL A 335 -25.43 13.99 -6.08
CA VAL A 335 -26.73 14.69 -6.11
C VAL A 335 -26.56 16.17 -5.72
N GLN A 336 -25.78 16.47 -4.68
CA GLN A 336 -25.51 17.85 -4.26
C GLN A 336 -24.71 18.65 -5.30
N LYS A 337 -23.72 18.04 -5.96
CA LYS A 337 -22.98 18.69 -7.06
C LYS A 337 -23.89 18.97 -8.25
N LYS A 338 -24.75 18.02 -8.66
CA LYS A 338 -25.74 18.24 -9.72
C LYS A 338 -26.71 19.37 -9.38
N ALA A 339 -27.22 19.43 -8.15
CA ALA A 339 -28.10 20.52 -7.69
C ALA A 339 -27.43 21.91 -7.67
N LYS A 340 -26.12 21.99 -7.38
CA LYS A 340 -25.35 23.24 -7.46
C LYS A 340 -25.08 23.68 -8.91
N VAL A 341 -24.92 22.72 -9.83
CA VAL A 341 -24.74 22.99 -11.26
C VAL A 341 -26.05 23.45 -11.92
N THR A 342 -27.20 22.84 -11.59
CA THR A 342 -28.51 23.30 -12.11
C THR A 342 -28.91 24.69 -11.58
N LYS A 343 -28.47 25.08 -10.37
CA LYS A 343 -28.66 26.46 -9.87
C LYS A 343 -27.76 27.51 -10.53
N LYS A 344 -26.80 27.10 -11.39
CA LYS A 344 -25.84 28.00 -12.08
C LYS A 344 -26.07 28.12 -13.60
N ASN A 345 -27.25 27.77 -14.14
CA ASN A 345 -27.56 28.01 -15.56
C ASN A 345 -28.15 29.43 -15.80
N PRO A 346 -27.76 30.16 -16.87
CA PRO A 346 -27.79 31.62 -16.97
C PRO A 346 -29.03 32.16 -17.68
N LEU A 347 -30.08 32.55 -16.94
CA LEU A 347 -31.18 33.36 -17.52
C LEU A 347 -31.61 34.52 -16.60
N ARG A 348 -30.71 35.04 -15.76
CA ARG A 348 -30.96 36.24 -14.93
C ARG A 348 -30.08 37.45 -15.31
N LYS A 349 -29.81 37.63 -16.60
CA LYS A 349 -29.16 38.86 -17.12
C LYS A 349 -29.86 39.46 -18.36
N LEU A 350 -31.12 39.12 -18.59
CA LEU A 350 -32.00 39.83 -19.53
C LEU A 350 -33.20 40.33 -18.75
N LEU A 351 -33.05 41.49 -18.12
CA LEU A 351 -34.11 42.41 -17.65
C LEU A 351 -33.41 43.60 -16.96
N CYS A 352 -32.62 44.34 -17.72
CA CYS A 352 -32.07 45.66 -17.41
C CYS A 352 -31.53 46.21 -18.72
N LEU A 353 -32.40 46.60 -19.64
CA LEU A 353 -32.19 47.55 -20.74
C LEU A 353 -33.49 47.64 -21.56
N SER A 354 -34.38 48.53 -21.12
CA SER A 354 -35.33 49.29 -21.93
C SER A 354 -35.96 50.35 -21.04
#